data_AF-A0A246WNI6-F1
#
_entry.id   AF-A0A246WNI6-F1
#
_cell.length_a   1.000
_cell.length_b   1.000
_cell.length_c   1.000
_cell.angle_alpha   90.00
_cell.angle_beta   90.00
_cell.angle_gamma   90.00
#
_symmetry.space_group_name_H-M   'P 1'
#
loop_
_entity.id
_entity.type
_entity.pdbx_description
1 polymer ?
#
loop_
_entity_poly.entity_id
_entity_poly.type
_entity_poly.pdbx_seq_one_letter_code
_entity_poly.pdbx_strand_id
1 'polypeptide(L)'
;MLAYLLNLATLMCINAVLAITLNFIMGYAGIFSIAHAIFFGVGAYSAAWFAMHASANIFLVIPVAMVVAGALSLVLALPALRVRGEYFVAASLGLQVLGVTVFSEWKSVTGGLGGMIGIPPADLFGYTVADPVQFLLLALCCLIPVLLLTSVLLRSSFGRNLKAIRDSETAAYAFGKNVALIKTMSVVISAMLAAVAGALYAFYMGFINVESFMLDTSVLLMAMVIIGGTGTLLGPIVGTVLLMLLPGVFSYMSFLPQTEIGSIQQIAYGLAMVLLMIFRPGGIVGSGKPRAAKEKAA
;
A
#
# COMPACT_ATOMS: atom_id res chain seq x y z
N MET A 1 -25.36 -5.79 -11.91
CA MET A 1 -24.63 -6.77 -11.07
C MET A 1 -23.20 -7.01 -11.58
N LEU A 2 -23.00 -7.46 -12.83
CA LEU A 2 -21.66 -7.77 -13.36
C LEU A 2 -20.68 -6.58 -13.30
N ALA A 3 -21.09 -5.39 -13.74
CA ALA A 3 -20.24 -4.19 -13.71
C ALA A 3 -19.79 -3.81 -12.29
N TYR A 4 -20.67 -3.97 -11.29
CA TYR A 4 -20.33 -3.74 -9.89
C TYR A 4 -19.27 -4.75 -9.40
N LEU A 5 -19.45 -6.04 -9.71
CA LEU A 5 -18.47 -7.07 -9.34
C LEU A 5 -17.11 -6.86 -10.02
N LEU A 6 -17.10 -6.44 -11.30
CA LEU A 6 -15.87 -6.10 -12.01
C LEU A 6 -15.16 -4.90 -11.40
N ASN A 7 -15.90 -3.86 -11.04
CA ASN A 7 -15.34 -2.68 -10.39
C ASN A 7 -14.71 -3.04 -9.04
N LEU A 8 -15.45 -3.78 -8.23
CA LEU A 8 -14.99 -4.22 -6.92
C LEU A 8 -13.76 -5.13 -7.03
N ALA A 9 -13.76 -6.09 -7.96
CA ALA A 9 -12.63 -6.97 -8.20
C ALA A 9 -11.37 -6.21 -8.68
N THR A 10 -11.55 -5.17 -9.50
CA THR A 10 -10.45 -4.33 -9.98
C THR A 10 -9.84 -3.55 -8.84
N LEU A 11 -10.68 -2.91 -8.01
CA LEU A 11 -10.22 -2.19 -6.82
C LEU A 11 -9.58 -3.13 -5.80
N MET A 12 -10.06 -4.36 -5.66
CA MET A 12 -9.40 -5.40 -4.86
C MET A 12 -8.02 -5.74 -5.39
N CYS A 13 -7.84 -5.85 -6.70
CA CYS A 13 -6.51 -6.08 -7.27
C CYS A 13 -5.56 -4.92 -6.97
N ILE A 14 -6.00 -3.68 -7.18
CA ILE A 14 -5.19 -2.47 -6.93
C ILE A 14 -4.81 -2.36 -5.45
N ASN A 15 -5.78 -2.52 -4.55
CA ASN A 15 -5.52 -2.49 -3.12
C ASN A 15 -4.67 -3.68 -2.65
N ALA A 16 -4.80 -4.84 -3.28
CA ALA A 16 -3.95 -5.99 -2.98
C ALA A 16 -2.49 -5.71 -3.36
N VAL A 17 -2.23 -5.12 -4.54
CA VAL A 17 -0.89 -4.63 -4.92
C VAL A 17 -0.36 -3.74 -3.80
N LEU A 18 -1.13 -2.72 -3.42
CA LEU A 18 -0.71 -1.74 -2.42
C LEU A 18 -0.46 -2.38 -1.04
N ALA A 19 -1.35 -3.26 -0.58
CA ALA A 19 -1.22 -3.96 0.69
C ALA A 19 -0.01 -4.90 0.72
N ILE A 20 0.33 -5.56 -0.40
CA ILE A 20 1.57 -6.37 -0.52
C ILE A 20 2.81 -5.50 -0.29
N THR A 21 2.83 -4.28 -0.86
CA THR A 21 3.97 -3.37 -0.69
C THR A 21 4.11 -2.87 0.74
N LEU A 22 2.99 -2.58 1.42
CA LEU A 22 3.02 -2.23 2.84
C LEU A 22 3.51 -3.40 3.68
N ASN A 23 3.01 -4.61 3.41
CA ASN A 23 3.45 -5.83 4.08
C ASN A 23 4.94 -6.15 3.84
N PHE A 24 5.52 -5.74 2.70
CA PHE A 24 6.95 -5.85 2.48
C PHE A 24 7.76 -5.08 3.55
N ILE A 25 7.38 -3.84 3.84
CA ILE A 25 8.02 -3.02 4.88
C ILE A 25 7.59 -3.48 6.28
N MET A 26 6.29 -3.45 6.56
CA MET A 26 5.74 -3.72 7.89
C MET A 26 5.97 -5.16 8.31
N GLY A 27 5.60 -6.10 7.44
CA GLY A 27 5.65 -7.52 7.72
C GLY A 27 7.07 -8.08 7.77
N TYR A 28 7.94 -7.71 6.83
CA TYR A 28 9.28 -8.32 6.72
C TYR A 28 10.43 -7.47 7.25
N ALA A 29 10.36 -6.14 7.12
CA ALA A 29 11.38 -5.24 7.67
C ALA A 29 11.08 -4.82 9.13
N GLY A 30 9.85 -5.01 9.61
CA GLY A 30 9.42 -4.61 10.96
C GLY A 30 9.23 -3.11 11.15
N ILE A 31 9.04 -2.37 10.05
CA ILE A 31 8.91 -0.91 10.08
C ILE A 31 7.43 -0.57 9.92
N PHE A 32 6.82 -0.03 10.97
CA PHE A 32 5.43 0.42 10.92
C PHE A 32 5.36 1.84 10.35
N SER A 33 4.83 1.98 9.13
CA SER A 33 4.74 3.27 8.42
C SER A 33 3.30 3.64 8.13
N ILE A 34 2.86 4.80 8.62
CA ILE A 34 1.53 5.38 8.36
C ILE A 34 1.55 6.29 7.11
N ALA A 35 2.70 6.52 6.50
CA ALA A 35 2.85 7.36 5.31
C ALA A 35 2.56 6.64 3.98
N HIS A 36 2.11 5.39 3.99
CA HIS A 36 2.08 4.56 2.78
C HIS A 36 1.11 5.08 1.71
N ALA A 37 0.01 5.72 2.12
CA ALA A 37 -0.91 6.40 1.21
C ALA A 37 -0.25 7.57 0.45
N ILE A 38 0.80 8.21 1.00
CA ILE A 38 1.54 9.25 0.27
C ILE A 38 2.34 8.66 -0.88
N PHE A 39 3.01 7.52 -0.69
CA PHE A 39 3.75 6.88 -1.79
C PHE A 39 2.80 6.37 -2.89
N PHE A 40 1.63 5.87 -2.50
CA PHE A 40 0.54 5.57 -3.42
C PHE A 40 0.08 6.81 -4.19
N GLY A 41 -0.15 7.94 -3.50
CA GLY A 41 -0.54 9.21 -4.11
C GLY A 41 0.51 9.80 -5.04
N VAL A 42 1.79 9.78 -4.65
CA VAL A 42 2.90 10.23 -5.52
C VAL A 42 2.93 9.40 -6.80
N GLY A 43 2.72 8.09 -6.71
CA GLY A 43 2.59 7.23 -7.89
C GLY A 43 1.39 7.60 -8.77
N ALA A 44 0.23 7.85 -8.16
CA ALA A 44 -0.97 8.25 -8.89
C ALA A 44 -0.82 9.60 -9.60
N TYR A 45 -0.33 10.63 -8.89
CA TYR A 45 -0.12 11.96 -9.45
C TYR A 45 0.98 11.98 -10.52
N SER A 46 2.10 11.28 -10.29
CA SER A 46 3.17 11.19 -11.30
C SER A 46 2.70 10.46 -12.55
N ALA A 47 1.93 9.37 -12.39
CA ALA A 47 1.34 8.65 -13.51
C ALA A 47 0.33 9.50 -14.28
N ALA A 48 -0.60 10.15 -13.60
CA ALA A 48 -1.61 11.03 -14.19
C ALA A 48 -0.95 12.19 -14.96
N TRP A 49 0.02 12.85 -14.33
CA TRP A 49 0.73 13.96 -14.94
C TRP A 49 1.47 13.54 -16.21
N PHE A 50 2.19 12.42 -16.17
CA PHE A 50 2.91 11.89 -17.33
C PHE A 50 1.95 11.43 -18.44
N ALA A 51 0.82 10.81 -18.07
CA ALA A 51 -0.18 10.36 -19.03
C ALA A 51 -0.84 11.52 -19.79
N MET A 52 -1.10 12.63 -19.10
CA MET A 52 -1.75 13.81 -19.70
C MET A 52 -0.83 14.65 -20.58
N HIS A 53 0.48 14.68 -20.28
CA HIS A 53 1.43 15.59 -20.95
C HIS A 53 2.37 14.89 -21.93
N ALA A 54 2.61 13.59 -21.78
CA ALA A 54 3.59 12.85 -22.58
C ALA A 54 2.99 11.64 -23.29
N SER A 55 2.53 10.62 -22.56
CA SER A 55 1.96 9.41 -23.16
C SER A 55 1.14 8.61 -22.15
N ALA A 56 -0.02 8.09 -22.58
CA ALA A 56 -0.86 7.20 -21.78
C ALA A 56 -0.39 5.73 -21.79
N ASN A 57 0.77 5.43 -22.38
CA ASN A 57 1.29 4.07 -22.49
C ASN A 57 1.71 3.53 -21.11
N ILE A 58 1.02 2.49 -20.66
CA ILE A 58 1.18 1.93 -19.30
C ILE A 58 2.62 1.46 -19.04
N PHE A 59 3.32 0.97 -20.07
CA PHE A 59 4.69 0.48 -19.96
C PHE A 59 5.73 1.59 -19.74
N LEU A 60 5.41 2.82 -20.12
CA LEU A 60 6.24 3.99 -19.84
C LEU A 60 5.81 4.66 -18.54
N VAL A 61 4.51 4.78 -18.32
CA VAL A 61 3.93 5.47 -17.16
C VAL A 61 4.31 4.78 -15.86
N ILE A 62 4.20 3.44 -15.79
CA ILE A 62 4.51 2.70 -14.56
C ILE A 62 5.98 2.90 -14.13
N PRO A 63 7.01 2.65 -14.98
CA PRO A 63 8.40 2.90 -14.59
C PRO A 63 8.68 4.34 -14.18
N VAL A 64 8.09 5.33 -14.86
CA VAL A 64 8.24 6.74 -14.48
C VAL A 64 7.68 6.98 -13.10
N ALA A 65 6.46 6.51 -12.81
CA ALA A 65 5.84 6.64 -11.50
C ALA A 65 6.66 5.93 -10.40
N MET A 66 7.19 4.73 -10.70
CA MET A 66 8.08 4.00 -9.80
C MET A 66 9.35 4.81 -9.50
N VAL A 67 10.02 5.37 -10.51
CA VAL A 67 11.24 6.14 -10.32
C VAL A 67 10.98 7.41 -9.51
N VAL A 68 9.89 8.13 -9.79
CA VAL A 68 9.53 9.34 -9.03
C VAL A 68 9.23 9.01 -7.57
N ALA A 69 8.42 7.98 -7.30
CA ALA A 69 8.13 7.55 -5.93
C ALA A 69 9.38 7.01 -5.22
N GLY A 70 10.25 6.29 -5.92
CA GLY A 70 11.53 5.80 -5.40
C GLY A 70 12.49 6.93 -5.04
N ALA A 71 12.64 7.93 -5.90
CA ALA A 71 13.49 9.09 -5.65
C ALA A 71 12.97 9.92 -4.48
N LEU A 72 11.66 10.20 -4.45
CA LEU A 72 11.03 10.96 -3.38
C LEU A 72 11.08 10.21 -2.04
N SER A 73 10.82 8.89 -2.04
CA SER A 73 10.95 8.07 -0.84
C SER A 73 12.40 7.99 -0.36
N LEU A 74 13.41 8.00 -1.22
CA LEU A 74 14.81 8.04 -0.79
C LEU A 74 15.10 9.32 0.00
N VAL A 75 14.66 10.48 -0.51
CA VAL A 75 14.84 11.78 0.15
C VAL A 75 14.14 11.81 1.52
N LEU A 76 12.95 11.21 1.62
CA LEU A 76 12.14 11.23 2.83
C LEU A 76 12.51 10.13 3.84
N ALA A 77 12.95 8.96 3.36
CA ALA A 77 13.31 7.82 4.20
C ALA A 77 14.66 8.03 4.90
N LEU A 78 15.62 8.71 4.26
CA LEU A 78 16.93 9.00 4.86
C LEU A 78 16.85 9.73 6.21
N PRO A 79 16.08 10.84 6.37
CA PRO A 79 15.90 11.47 7.68
C PRO A 79 14.96 10.67 8.58
N ALA A 80 13.88 10.10 8.05
CA ALA A 80 12.89 9.37 8.85
C ALA A 80 13.48 8.12 9.53
N LEU A 81 14.42 7.42 8.88
CA LEU A 81 15.05 6.22 9.42
C LEU A 81 16.17 6.51 10.43
N ARG A 82 16.50 7.77 10.69
CA ARG A 82 17.39 8.13 11.81
C ARG A 82 16.71 7.96 13.17
N VAL A 83 15.38 7.94 13.18
CA VAL A 83 14.58 7.79 14.40
C VAL A 83 14.23 6.31 14.62
N ARG A 84 14.34 5.82 15.86
CA ARG A 84 14.21 4.39 16.19
C ARG A 84 12.81 4.06 16.73
N GLY A 85 12.35 2.85 16.46
CA GLY A 85 11.15 2.28 17.10
C GLY A 85 9.88 3.10 16.84
N GLU A 86 9.14 3.38 17.92
CA GLU A 86 7.85 4.07 17.89
C GLU A 86 7.93 5.49 17.31
N TYR A 87 9.07 6.15 17.44
CA TYR A 87 9.27 7.48 16.88
C TYR A 87 9.24 7.50 15.35
N PHE A 88 9.56 6.38 14.69
CA PHE A 88 9.39 6.26 13.25
C PHE A 88 7.91 6.34 12.85
N VAL A 89 7.01 5.74 13.66
CA VAL A 89 5.57 5.78 13.43
C VAL A 89 5.08 7.23 13.49
N ALA A 90 5.49 7.97 14.52
CA ALA A 90 5.17 9.39 14.66
C ALA A 90 5.74 10.24 13.49
N ALA A 91 6.98 9.99 13.08
CA ALA A 91 7.57 10.66 11.92
C ALA A 91 6.79 10.36 10.62
N SER A 92 6.33 9.12 10.44
CA SER A 92 5.52 8.73 9.27
C SER A 92 4.14 9.37 9.28
N LEU A 93 3.55 9.63 10.45
CA LEU A 93 2.32 10.43 10.58
C LEU A 93 2.55 11.88 10.15
N GLY A 94 3.66 12.47 10.59
CA GLY A 94 4.06 13.80 10.13
C GLY A 94 4.22 13.84 8.61
N LEU A 95 4.85 12.81 8.02
CA LEU A 95 4.97 12.69 6.57
C LEU A 95 3.63 12.53 5.87
N GLN A 96 2.69 11.76 6.44
CA GLN A 96 1.33 11.61 5.93
C GLN A 96 0.61 12.97 5.88
N VAL A 97 0.66 13.75 6.96
CA VAL A 97 0.03 15.09 7.01
C VAL A 97 0.70 16.03 6.01
N LEU A 98 2.03 16.08 5.98
CA LEU A 98 2.78 16.91 5.03
C LEU A 98 2.46 16.57 3.59
N GLY A 99 2.40 15.28 3.24
CA GLY A 99 2.09 14.83 1.89
C GLY A 99 0.68 15.25 1.46
N VAL A 100 -0.32 15.08 2.33
CA VAL A 100 -1.69 15.54 2.09
C VAL A 100 -1.73 17.07 1.91
N THR A 101 -1.05 17.84 2.75
CA THR A 101 -0.99 19.31 2.61
C THR A 101 -0.36 19.72 1.28
N VAL A 102 0.74 19.07 0.89
CA VAL A 102 1.40 19.32 -0.39
C VAL A 102 0.45 19.01 -1.55
N PHE A 103 -0.26 17.88 -1.52
CA PHE A 103 -1.23 17.56 -2.57
C PHE A 103 -2.38 18.56 -2.64
N SER A 104 -2.85 19.10 -1.52
CA SER A 104 -3.93 20.10 -1.46
C SER A 104 -3.51 21.49 -1.95
N GLU A 105 -2.28 21.92 -1.62
CA GLU A 105 -1.80 23.27 -1.92
C GLU A 105 -1.08 23.39 -3.28
N TRP A 106 -0.52 22.29 -3.80
CA TRP A 106 0.24 22.31 -5.04
C TRP A 106 -0.63 22.31 -6.31
N LYS A 107 -1.48 23.33 -6.44
CA LYS A 107 -2.49 23.46 -7.50
C LYS A 107 -1.95 23.30 -8.92
N SER A 108 -0.72 23.73 -9.20
CA SER A 108 -0.13 23.64 -10.54
C SER A 108 0.19 22.21 -10.99
N VAL A 109 0.39 21.27 -10.07
CA VAL A 109 0.78 19.90 -10.40
C VAL A 109 -0.33 18.90 -10.07
N THR A 110 -0.98 19.04 -8.92
CA THR A 110 -2.00 18.08 -8.44
C THR A 110 -3.43 18.53 -8.71
N GLY A 111 -3.64 19.79 -9.13
CA GLY A 111 -4.95 20.42 -9.16
C GLY A 111 -5.51 20.79 -7.78
N GLY A 112 -4.73 20.59 -6.72
CA GLY A 112 -5.14 20.84 -5.33
C GLY A 112 -6.33 19.97 -4.90
N LEU A 113 -7.22 20.52 -4.09
CA LEU A 113 -8.47 19.86 -3.68
C LEU A 113 -9.39 19.49 -4.86
N GLY A 114 -9.29 20.23 -5.97
CA GLY A 114 -10.05 19.93 -7.19
C GLY A 114 -9.57 18.68 -7.92
N GLY A 115 -8.35 18.21 -7.64
CA GLY A 115 -7.78 17.01 -8.25
C GLY A 115 -7.39 17.17 -9.71
N MET A 116 -6.91 16.08 -10.30
CA MET A 116 -6.60 15.99 -11.74
C MET A 116 -7.73 15.26 -12.47
N ILE A 117 -8.39 15.95 -13.40
CA ILE A 117 -9.51 15.43 -14.21
C ILE A 117 -9.02 15.18 -15.63
N GLY A 118 -9.62 14.19 -16.31
CA GLY A 118 -9.38 13.94 -17.73
C GLY A 118 -8.13 13.10 -17.96
N ILE A 119 -7.83 12.20 -17.03
CA ILE A 119 -6.75 11.22 -17.22
C ILE A 119 -7.17 10.30 -18.38
N PRO A 120 -6.38 10.22 -19.46
CA PRO A 120 -6.73 9.39 -20.61
C PRO A 120 -6.78 7.91 -20.21
N PRO A 121 -7.59 7.08 -20.90
CA PRO A 121 -7.60 5.64 -20.65
C PRO A 121 -6.21 5.05 -20.88
N ALA A 122 -5.88 3.99 -20.14
CA ALA A 122 -4.59 3.32 -20.26
C ALA A 122 -4.40 2.77 -21.68
N ASP A 123 -3.19 2.91 -22.22
CA ASP A 123 -2.82 2.41 -23.54
C ASP A 123 -1.76 1.29 -23.43
N LEU A 124 -1.96 0.19 -24.16
CA LEU A 124 -0.95 -0.85 -24.38
C LEU A 124 -0.46 -0.78 -25.84
N PHE A 125 0.58 0.04 -26.09
CA PHE A 125 1.21 0.16 -27.42
C PHE A 125 0.21 0.45 -28.56
N GLY A 126 -0.71 1.40 -28.36
CA GLY A 126 -1.72 1.79 -29.34
C GLY A 126 -3.08 1.09 -29.17
N TYR A 127 -3.22 0.17 -28.22
CA TYR A 127 -4.49 -0.42 -27.83
C TYR A 127 -5.05 0.23 -26.55
N THR A 128 -6.11 1.01 -26.70
CA THR A 128 -6.79 1.67 -25.58
C THR A 128 -7.59 0.66 -24.76
N VAL A 129 -7.30 0.59 -23.47
CA VAL A 129 -8.03 -0.23 -22.49
C VAL A 129 -9.25 0.55 -22.01
N ALA A 130 -10.38 0.36 -22.70
CA ALA A 130 -11.65 0.98 -22.33
C ALA A 130 -12.59 0.02 -21.58
N ASP A 131 -12.48 -1.30 -21.83
CA ASP A 131 -13.40 -2.27 -21.25
C ASP A 131 -13.03 -2.57 -19.78
N PRO A 132 -14.01 -2.63 -18.86
CA PRO A 132 -13.77 -2.98 -17.45
C PRO A 132 -13.10 -4.35 -17.26
N VAL A 133 -13.40 -5.32 -18.13
CA VAL A 133 -12.79 -6.65 -18.09
C VAL A 133 -11.31 -6.58 -18.47
N GLN A 134 -10.97 -5.78 -19.49
CA GLN A 134 -9.58 -5.59 -19.92
C GLN A 134 -8.77 -4.89 -18.83
N PHE A 135 -9.37 -3.92 -18.14
CA PHE A 135 -8.71 -3.25 -17.02
C PHE A 135 -8.48 -4.20 -15.84
N LEU A 136 -9.44 -5.07 -15.53
CA LEU A 136 -9.25 -6.10 -14.50
C LEU A 136 -8.08 -7.04 -14.87
N LEU A 137 -7.97 -7.45 -16.14
CA LEU A 137 -6.86 -8.25 -16.62
C LEU A 137 -5.53 -7.50 -16.52
N LEU A 138 -5.50 -6.20 -16.83
CA LEU A 138 -4.32 -5.34 -16.64
C LEU A 138 -3.91 -5.25 -15.16
N ALA A 139 -4.87 -5.06 -14.26
CA ALA A 139 -4.62 -5.01 -12.82
C ALA A 139 -4.07 -6.34 -12.29
N LEU A 140 -4.62 -7.48 -12.73
CA LEU A 140 -4.08 -8.82 -12.46
C LEU A 140 -2.68 -9.00 -13.04
N CYS A 141 -2.46 -8.54 -14.26
CA CYS A 141 -1.16 -8.57 -14.94
C CYS A 141 -0.11 -7.72 -14.22
N CYS A 142 -0.50 -6.73 -13.42
CA CYS A 142 0.41 -5.99 -12.53
C CYS A 142 0.55 -6.64 -11.15
N LEU A 143 -0.52 -7.20 -10.61
CA LEU A 143 -0.52 -7.89 -9.31
C LEU A 143 0.43 -9.09 -9.29
N ILE A 144 0.40 -9.93 -10.35
CA ILE A 144 1.22 -11.14 -10.43
C ILE A 144 2.72 -10.80 -10.41
N PRO A 145 3.26 -9.89 -11.26
CA PRO A 145 4.64 -9.45 -11.18
C PRO A 145 5.01 -8.84 -9.82
N VAL A 146 4.16 -8.01 -9.21
CA VAL A 146 4.46 -7.43 -7.89
C VAL A 146 4.57 -8.52 -6.83
N LEU A 147 3.69 -9.52 -6.85
CA LEU A 147 3.78 -10.70 -5.99
C LEU A 147 5.06 -11.50 -6.23
N LEU A 148 5.39 -11.77 -7.49
CA LEU A 148 6.57 -12.54 -7.89
C LEU A 148 7.85 -11.81 -7.49
N LEU A 149 7.98 -10.52 -7.82
CA LEU A 149 9.11 -9.68 -7.45
C LEU A 149 9.30 -9.66 -5.92
N THR A 150 8.21 -9.44 -5.18
CA THR A 150 8.25 -9.47 -3.71
C THR A 150 8.70 -10.85 -3.22
N SER A 151 8.20 -11.94 -3.80
CA SER A 151 8.60 -13.30 -3.43
C SER A 151 10.09 -13.59 -3.68
N VAL A 152 10.62 -13.12 -4.80
CA VAL A 152 12.04 -13.28 -5.18
C VAL A 152 12.92 -12.45 -4.24
N LEU A 153 12.55 -11.19 -3.99
CA LEU A 153 13.25 -10.31 -3.05
C LEU A 153 13.31 -10.92 -1.64
N LEU A 154 12.23 -11.54 -1.18
CA LEU A 154 12.15 -12.18 0.14
C LEU A 154 12.97 -13.48 0.25
N ARG A 155 13.18 -14.19 -0.85
CA ARG A 155 14.04 -15.39 -0.92
C ARG A 155 15.53 -15.02 -1.07
N SER A 156 15.83 -13.83 -1.59
CA SER A 156 17.19 -13.34 -1.77
C SER A 156 17.92 -13.04 -0.45
N SER A 157 19.23 -12.72 -0.53
CA SER A 157 20.02 -12.27 0.62
C SER A 157 19.46 -11.01 1.27
N PHE A 158 18.85 -10.11 0.47
CA PHE A 158 18.19 -8.91 0.96
C PHE A 158 17.03 -9.25 1.90
N GLY A 159 16.14 -10.15 1.49
CA GLY A 159 15.03 -10.62 2.30
C GLY A 159 15.45 -11.31 3.61
N ARG A 160 16.56 -12.08 3.58
CA ARG A 160 17.12 -12.67 4.80
C ARG A 160 17.65 -11.61 5.77
N ASN A 161 18.33 -10.58 5.26
CA ASN A 161 18.78 -9.47 6.09
C ASN A 161 17.61 -8.68 6.69
N LEU A 162 16.51 -8.46 5.93
CA LEU A 162 15.31 -7.80 6.46
C LEU A 162 14.72 -8.57 7.64
N LYS A 163 14.57 -9.89 7.50
CA LYS A 163 14.07 -10.73 8.60
C LYS A 163 14.99 -10.68 9.82
N ALA A 164 16.31 -10.67 9.62
CA ALA A 164 17.27 -10.55 10.72
C ALA A 164 17.16 -9.19 11.43
N ILE A 165 17.04 -8.10 10.68
CA ILE A 165 16.85 -6.74 11.23
C ILE A 165 15.52 -6.65 12.00
N ARG A 166 14.45 -7.25 11.48
CA ARG A 166 13.14 -7.30 12.13
C ARG A 166 13.19 -8.07 13.45
N ASP A 167 13.92 -9.18 13.50
CA ASP A 167 14.02 -10.01 14.71
C ASP A 167 14.92 -9.34 15.78
N SER A 168 16.06 -8.74 15.38
CA SER A 168 16.86 -7.89 16.27
C SER A 168 17.78 -6.95 15.48
N GLU A 169 17.48 -5.66 15.57
CA GLU A 169 18.28 -4.60 14.95
C GLU A 169 19.69 -4.51 15.52
N THR A 170 19.82 -4.65 16.85
CA THR A 170 21.12 -4.63 17.55
C THR A 170 21.98 -5.84 17.19
N ALA A 171 21.39 -7.04 17.07
CA ALA A 171 22.12 -8.22 16.63
C ALA A 171 22.57 -8.09 15.18
N ALA A 172 21.70 -7.65 14.26
CA ALA A 172 22.06 -7.44 12.86
C ALA A 172 23.22 -6.45 12.71
N TYR A 173 23.22 -5.39 13.53
CA TYR A 173 24.31 -4.41 13.59
C TYR A 173 25.62 -5.03 14.10
N ALA A 174 25.57 -5.86 15.16
CA ALA A 174 26.74 -6.57 15.69
C ALA A 174 27.37 -7.54 14.68
N PHE A 175 26.56 -8.14 13.79
CA PHE A 175 27.03 -8.96 12.66
C PHE A 175 27.50 -8.13 11.44
N GLY A 176 27.73 -6.82 11.61
CA GLY A 176 28.31 -5.96 10.58
C GLY A 176 27.36 -5.59 9.45
N LYS A 177 26.04 -5.76 9.61
CA LYS A 177 25.07 -5.34 8.58
C LYS A 177 24.80 -3.84 8.69
N ASN A 178 24.81 -3.17 7.55
CA ASN A 178 24.37 -1.78 7.46
C ASN A 178 22.84 -1.70 7.53
N VAL A 179 22.31 -1.64 8.75
CA VAL A 179 20.87 -1.60 9.02
C VAL A 179 20.21 -0.40 8.34
N ALA A 180 20.81 0.78 8.44
CA ALA A 180 20.25 2.01 7.89
C ALA A 180 20.05 1.92 6.37
N LEU A 181 21.06 1.42 5.65
CA LEU A 181 20.98 1.22 4.20
C LEU A 181 19.89 0.20 3.85
N ILE A 182 19.85 -0.95 4.53
CA ILE A 182 18.89 -2.02 4.23
C ILE A 182 17.45 -1.57 4.49
N LYS A 183 17.19 -0.83 5.58
CA LYS A 183 15.88 -0.22 5.85
C LYS A 183 15.51 0.87 4.84
N THR A 184 16.48 1.69 4.44
CA THR A 184 16.23 2.74 3.42
C THR A 184 15.84 2.09 2.10
N MET A 185 16.59 1.07 1.67
CA MET A 185 16.27 0.33 0.45
C MET A 185 14.91 -0.38 0.53
N SER A 186 14.50 -0.90 1.69
CA SER A 186 13.19 -1.53 1.80
C SER A 186 12.03 -0.54 1.67
N VAL A 187 12.17 0.66 2.23
CA VAL A 187 11.20 1.74 2.05
C VAL A 187 11.15 2.19 0.59
N VAL A 188 12.31 2.40 -0.05
CA VAL A 188 12.39 2.80 -1.46
C VAL A 188 11.73 1.77 -2.37
N ILE A 189 12.10 0.48 -2.25
CA ILE A 189 11.53 -0.59 -3.08
C ILE A 189 10.01 -0.66 -2.90
N SER A 190 9.52 -0.55 -1.66
CA SER A 190 8.09 -0.60 -1.41
C SER A 190 7.34 0.64 -1.90
N ALA A 191 7.92 1.84 -1.80
CA ALA A 191 7.35 3.05 -2.40
C ALA A 191 7.30 2.97 -3.93
N MET A 192 8.34 2.43 -4.57
CA MET A 192 8.34 2.14 -6.01
C MET A 192 7.19 1.18 -6.37
N LEU A 193 7.06 0.06 -5.65
CA LEU A 193 5.98 -0.89 -5.90
C LEU A 193 4.60 -0.30 -5.59
N ALA A 194 4.47 0.56 -4.58
CA ALA A 194 3.22 1.23 -4.21
C ALA A 194 2.77 2.19 -5.33
N ALA A 195 3.72 2.79 -6.04
CA ALA A 195 3.44 3.62 -7.20
C ALA A 195 2.80 2.86 -8.36
N VAL A 196 3.03 1.54 -8.48
CA VAL A 196 2.32 0.69 -9.45
C VAL A 196 0.82 0.68 -9.15
N ALA A 197 0.44 0.50 -7.88
CA ALA A 197 -0.96 0.59 -7.48
C ALA A 197 -1.52 2.00 -7.74
N GLY A 198 -0.73 3.05 -7.44
CA GLY A 198 -1.11 4.44 -7.68
C GLY A 198 -1.40 4.74 -9.16
N ALA A 199 -0.52 4.29 -10.05
CA ALA A 199 -0.70 4.43 -11.49
C ALA A 199 -1.96 3.73 -11.97
N LEU A 200 -2.19 2.47 -11.54
CA LEU A 200 -3.40 1.74 -11.88
C LEU A 200 -4.66 2.43 -11.35
N TYR A 201 -4.62 2.95 -10.13
CA TYR A 201 -5.74 3.69 -9.55
C TYR A 201 -6.08 4.95 -10.37
N ALA A 202 -5.07 5.72 -10.76
CA ALA A 202 -5.25 6.94 -11.56
C ALA A 202 -5.91 6.67 -12.92
N PHE A 203 -5.43 5.65 -13.65
CA PHE A 203 -6.03 5.26 -14.92
C PHE A 203 -7.43 4.66 -14.77
N TYR A 204 -7.67 3.92 -13.68
CA TYR A 204 -8.96 3.27 -13.46
C TYR A 204 -10.06 4.26 -13.11
N MET A 205 -9.77 5.22 -12.23
CA MET A 205 -10.73 6.24 -11.84
C MET A 205 -10.92 7.31 -12.90
N GLY A 206 -9.91 7.58 -13.74
CA GLY A 206 -9.92 8.69 -14.71
C GLY A 206 -9.85 10.09 -14.07
N PHE A 207 -9.85 10.13 -12.74
CA PHE A 207 -9.81 11.30 -11.88
C PHE A 207 -9.14 10.93 -10.55
N ILE A 208 -8.30 11.81 -10.02
CA ILE A 208 -7.69 11.63 -8.69
C ILE A 208 -7.79 12.92 -7.88
N ASN A 209 -8.18 12.77 -6.61
CA ASN A 209 -8.22 13.87 -5.64
C ASN A 209 -7.44 13.50 -4.37
N VAL A 210 -7.23 14.51 -3.51
CA VAL A 210 -6.42 14.35 -2.29
C VAL A 210 -7.08 13.42 -1.27
N GLU A 211 -8.41 13.37 -1.24
CA GLU A 211 -9.19 12.56 -0.29
C GLU A 211 -8.88 11.06 -0.41
N SER A 212 -8.52 10.61 -1.60
CA SER A 212 -8.14 9.22 -1.88
C SER A 212 -6.84 8.79 -1.17
N PHE A 213 -6.01 9.76 -0.75
CA PHE A 213 -4.68 9.54 -0.17
C PHE A 213 -4.59 9.96 1.30
N MET A 214 -5.74 10.09 1.97
CA MET A 214 -5.84 10.46 3.39
C MET A 214 -5.29 9.37 4.33
N LEU A 215 -5.18 9.72 5.62
CA LEU A 215 -4.76 8.81 6.68
C LEU A 215 -5.65 7.56 6.74
N ASP A 216 -6.93 7.70 6.46
CA ASP A 216 -7.91 6.62 6.42
C ASP A 216 -7.49 5.50 5.47
N THR A 217 -6.95 5.86 4.29
CA THR A 217 -6.40 4.89 3.32
C THR A 217 -5.21 4.14 3.91
N SER A 218 -4.28 4.85 4.58
CA SER A 218 -3.15 4.20 5.27
C SER A 218 -3.61 3.24 6.37
N VAL A 219 -4.61 3.64 7.17
CA VAL A 219 -5.17 2.79 8.24
C VAL A 219 -5.88 1.57 7.66
N LEU A 220 -6.66 1.74 6.59
CA LEU A 220 -7.30 0.65 5.86
C LEU A 220 -6.26 -0.36 5.35
N LEU A 221 -5.16 0.13 4.76
CA LEU A 221 -4.08 -0.74 4.28
C LEU A 221 -3.39 -1.49 5.43
N MET A 222 -3.16 -0.83 6.56
CA MET A 222 -2.67 -1.53 7.76
C MET A 222 -3.62 -2.63 8.19
N ALA A 223 -4.92 -2.33 8.22
CA ALA A 223 -5.94 -3.32 8.55
C ALA A 223 -5.91 -4.51 7.59
N MET A 224 -5.81 -4.28 6.27
CA MET A 224 -5.67 -5.36 5.29
C MET A 224 -4.45 -6.25 5.58
N VAL A 225 -3.32 -5.65 5.91
CA VAL A 225 -2.07 -6.39 6.18
C VAL A 225 -2.13 -7.15 7.51
N ILE A 226 -2.61 -6.51 8.58
CA ILE A 226 -2.69 -7.08 9.92
C ILE A 226 -3.72 -8.22 9.97
N ILE A 227 -4.92 -7.96 9.44
CA ILE A 227 -6.02 -8.94 9.43
C ILE A 227 -5.67 -10.10 8.50
N GLY A 228 -5.14 -9.81 7.33
CA GLY A 228 -4.67 -10.82 6.37
C GLY A 228 -3.54 -11.70 6.92
N GLY A 229 -2.60 -11.10 7.64
CA GLY A 229 -1.48 -11.77 8.31
C GLY A 229 -0.14 -11.14 7.96
N THR A 230 0.45 -10.43 8.93
CA THR A 230 1.70 -9.71 8.76
C THR A 230 2.87 -10.65 8.47
N GLY A 231 3.71 -10.29 7.50
CA GLY A 231 4.88 -11.09 7.11
C GLY A 231 4.54 -12.39 6.37
N THR A 232 3.31 -12.54 5.88
CA THR A 232 2.91 -13.62 4.96
C THR A 232 2.77 -13.08 3.54
N LEU A 233 3.01 -13.92 2.52
CA LEU A 233 2.98 -13.45 1.12
C LEU A 233 1.55 -13.27 0.60
N LEU A 234 0.62 -14.14 1.02
CA LEU A 234 -0.78 -14.13 0.58
C LEU A 234 -1.72 -13.42 1.56
N GLY A 235 -1.29 -13.17 2.81
CA GLY A 235 -2.11 -12.49 3.82
C GLY A 235 -2.69 -11.17 3.33
N PRO A 236 -1.90 -10.24 2.78
CA PRO A 236 -2.42 -8.95 2.31
C PRO A 236 -3.53 -9.09 1.25
N ILE A 237 -3.47 -10.12 0.39
CA ILE A 237 -4.52 -10.38 -0.61
C ILE A 237 -5.81 -10.81 0.09
N VAL A 238 -5.72 -11.76 1.02
CA VAL A 238 -6.88 -12.25 1.79
C VAL A 238 -7.49 -11.13 2.61
N GLY A 239 -6.67 -10.31 3.28
CA GLY A 239 -7.13 -9.16 4.04
C GLY A 239 -7.78 -8.08 3.17
N THR A 240 -7.24 -7.83 1.97
CA THR A 240 -7.85 -6.92 0.99
C THR A 240 -9.24 -7.41 0.58
N VAL A 241 -9.36 -8.68 0.17
CA VAL A 241 -10.65 -9.25 -0.24
C VAL A 241 -11.67 -9.15 0.90
N LEU A 242 -11.27 -9.51 2.12
CA LEU A 242 -12.17 -9.50 3.27
C LEU A 242 -12.64 -8.07 3.60
N LEU A 243 -11.72 -7.11 3.70
CA LEU A 243 -12.08 -5.74 4.08
C LEU A 243 -12.78 -4.96 2.99
N MET A 244 -12.55 -5.27 1.71
CA MET A 244 -13.27 -4.63 0.61
C MET A 244 -14.68 -5.21 0.39
N LEU A 245 -14.94 -6.45 0.81
CA LEU A 245 -16.30 -7.01 0.83
C LEU A 245 -17.15 -6.47 1.98
N LEU A 246 -16.50 -6.05 3.07
CA LEU A 246 -17.15 -5.65 4.32
C LEU A 246 -18.13 -4.46 4.16
N PRO A 247 -17.82 -3.38 3.42
CA PRO A 247 -18.78 -2.33 3.08
C PRO A 247 -20.06 -2.85 2.42
N GLY A 248 -19.92 -3.80 1.49
CA GLY A 248 -21.06 -4.41 0.82
C GLY A 248 -21.99 -5.12 1.80
N VAL A 249 -21.42 -5.84 2.77
CA VAL A 249 -22.19 -6.52 3.83
C VAL A 249 -22.95 -5.51 4.70
N PHE A 250 -22.31 -4.41 5.11
CA PHE A 250 -22.98 -3.37 5.91
C PHE A 250 -24.08 -2.65 5.15
N SER A 251 -23.94 -2.47 3.83
CA SER A 251 -24.99 -1.87 3.02
C SER A 251 -26.28 -2.70 2.97
N TYR A 252 -26.19 -4.03 3.16
CA TYR A 252 -27.36 -4.93 3.23
C TYR A 252 -27.99 -4.99 4.63
N MET A 253 -27.35 -4.41 5.64
CA MET A 253 -27.86 -4.37 7.00
C MET A 253 -28.81 -3.19 7.19
N SER A 254 -30.11 -3.44 7.02
CA SER A 254 -31.19 -2.43 7.07
C SER A 254 -31.31 -1.65 8.39
N PHE A 255 -30.60 -2.06 9.45
CA PHE A 255 -30.66 -1.44 10.77
C PHE A 255 -29.65 -0.29 10.97
N LEU A 256 -28.72 -0.08 10.03
CA LEU A 256 -27.70 0.96 10.14
C LEU A 256 -28.09 2.23 9.38
N PRO A 257 -27.94 3.43 9.98
CA PRO A 257 -28.11 4.69 9.28
C PRO A 257 -27.11 4.79 8.11
N GLN A 258 -27.63 5.00 6.90
CA GLN A 258 -26.81 5.06 5.67
C GLN A 258 -25.83 6.24 5.68
N THR A 259 -26.11 7.29 6.47
CA THR A 259 -25.27 8.50 6.59
C THR A 259 -23.96 8.26 7.34
N GLU A 260 -23.90 7.26 8.22
CA GLU A 260 -22.75 7.01 9.11
C GLU A 260 -21.98 5.74 8.78
N ILE A 261 -22.22 5.16 7.59
CA ILE A 261 -21.60 3.90 7.17
C ILE A 261 -20.07 4.01 7.19
N GLY A 262 -19.50 5.16 6.79
CA GLY A 262 -18.05 5.38 6.81
C GLY A 262 -17.47 5.30 8.23
N SER A 263 -18.07 6.02 9.18
CA SER A 263 -17.68 6.02 10.59
C SER A 263 -17.77 4.61 11.20
N ILE A 264 -18.85 3.88 10.91
CA ILE A 264 -19.06 2.51 11.38
C ILE A 264 -18.02 1.55 10.78
N GLN A 265 -17.67 1.71 9.51
CA GLN A 265 -16.62 0.93 8.86
C GLN A 265 -15.26 1.13 9.53
N GLN A 266 -14.89 2.36 9.85
CA GLN A 266 -13.63 2.65 10.54
C GLN A 266 -13.58 2.01 11.93
N ILE A 267 -14.67 2.10 12.69
CA ILE A 267 -14.81 1.42 13.99
C ILE A 267 -14.66 -0.10 13.80
N ALA A 268 -15.31 -0.67 12.79
CA ALA A 268 -15.23 -2.10 12.50
C ALA A 268 -13.81 -2.54 12.13
N TYR A 269 -13.07 -1.76 11.32
CA TYR A 269 -11.68 -2.03 10.98
C TYR A 269 -10.78 -2.00 12.23
N GLY A 270 -10.91 -0.97 13.07
CA GLY A 270 -10.16 -0.86 14.32
C GLY A 270 -10.47 -2.01 15.29
N LEU A 271 -11.75 -2.32 15.49
CA LEU A 271 -12.19 -3.42 16.35
C LEU A 271 -11.67 -4.77 15.83
N ALA A 272 -11.81 -5.03 14.53
CA ALA A 272 -11.32 -6.26 13.90
C ALA A 272 -9.79 -6.41 14.05
N MET A 273 -9.04 -5.31 13.90
CA MET A 273 -7.59 -5.30 14.15
C MET A 273 -7.27 -5.64 15.61
N VAL A 274 -7.91 -5.00 16.58
CA VAL A 274 -7.68 -5.25 18.01
C VAL A 274 -8.01 -6.71 18.37
N LEU A 275 -9.18 -7.19 17.96
CA LEU A 275 -9.60 -8.56 18.22
C LEU A 275 -8.64 -9.58 17.59
N LEU A 276 -8.24 -9.38 16.34
CA LEU A 276 -7.28 -10.30 15.72
C LEU A 276 -5.89 -10.21 16.32
N MET A 277 -5.41 -9.03 16.74
CA MET A 277 -4.15 -8.94 17.47
C MET A 277 -4.18 -9.72 18.80
N ILE A 278 -5.31 -9.72 19.51
CA ILE A 278 -5.49 -10.44 20.77
C ILE A 278 -5.62 -11.96 20.54
N PHE A 279 -6.50 -12.37 19.62
CA PHE A 279 -6.85 -13.79 19.46
C PHE A 279 -5.98 -14.54 18.44
N ARG A 280 -5.44 -13.85 17.43
CA ARG A 280 -4.61 -14.42 16.36
C ARG A 280 -3.55 -13.42 15.86
N PRO A 281 -2.44 -13.21 16.58
CA PRO A 281 -1.41 -12.23 16.20
C PRO A 281 -0.71 -12.52 14.85
N GLY A 282 -0.89 -13.72 14.28
CA GLY A 282 -0.45 -14.05 12.92
C GLY A 282 -1.42 -13.64 11.81
N GLY A 283 -2.60 -13.09 12.14
CA GLY A 283 -3.70 -12.85 11.21
C GLY A 283 -4.37 -14.13 10.73
N ILE A 284 -5.16 -14.02 9.65
CA ILE A 284 -5.97 -15.11 9.11
C ILE A 284 -5.10 -16.18 8.43
N VAL A 285 -4.12 -15.76 7.63
CA VAL A 285 -3.26 -16.66 6.84
C VAL A 285 -2.01 -17.09 7.62
N GLY A 286 -1.62 -16.37 8.67
CA GLY A 286 -0.44 -16.71 9.47
C GLY A 286 -0.62 -18.02 10.24
N SER A 287 0.40 -18.88 10.15
CA SER A 287 0.47 -20.09 10.97
C SER A 287 0.44 -19.71 12.45
N GLY A 288 -0.62 -20.07 13.16
CA GLY A 288 -0.93 -19.66 14.53
C GLY A 288 -0.02 -20.19 15.62
N LYS A 289 1.31 -20.28 15.41
CA LYS A 289 2.24 -20.54 16.50
C LYS A 289 2.42 -19.24 17.31
N PRO A 290 2.02 -19.20 18.59
CA PRO A 290 2.24 -18.05 19.44
C PRO A 290 3.75 -17.84 19.56
N ARG A 291 4.26 -16.70 19.07
CA ARG A 291 5.68 -16.33 19.22
C ARG A 291 6.04 -15.94 20.67
N ALA A 292 5.03 -15.83 21.54
CA ALA A 292 5.15 -15.57 22.97
C ALA A 292 5.77 -16.72 23.80
N ALA A 293 5.96 -17.92 23.23
CA ALA A 293 6.53 -19.05 23.96
C ALA A 293 8.07 -19.13 23.94
N LYS A 294 8.78 -18.16 23.32
CA LYS A 294 10.26 -18.18 23.25
C LYS A 294 10.98 -17.17 24.14
N GLU A 295 10.29 -16.21 24.74
CA GLU A 295 10.91 -15.28 25.70
C GLU A 295 11.01 -15.81 27.13
N LYS A 296 10.42 -16.98 27.43
CA LYS A 296 10.55 -17.64 28.75
C LYS A 296 11.49 -18.85 28.77
N ALA A 297 12.26 -19.08 27.70
CA ALA A 297 13.11 -20.25 27.57
C ALA A 297 14.55 -19.94 27.08
N ALA A 298 15.02 -18.70 27.27
CA ALA A 298 16.42 -18.33 27.05
C ALA A 298 16.92 -17.53 28.26
#